data_AF-A0A820H4E4-F1
#
_entry.id   AF-A0A820H4E4-F1
#
_cell.length_a   1.000
_cell.length_b   1.000
_cell.length_c   1.000
_cell.angle_alpha   90.00
_cell.angle_beta   90.00
_cell.angle_gamma   90.00
#
_symmetry.space_group_name_H-M   'P 1'
#
loop_
_entity.id
_entity.type
_entity.pdbx_description
1 polymer ?
#
loop_
_entity_poly.entity_id
_entity_poly.type
_entity_poly.pdbx_seq_one_letter_code
_entity_poly.pdbx_strand_id
1 'polypeptide(L)' 'TCVRDLDPQNDLTFLRIRTKKQEILVAPDKDYLTIVLQANEQH' A
#
# COMPACT_ATOMS: atom_id res chain seq x y z
N THR A 1 10.68 -7.34 17.03
CA THR A 1 9.24 -7.67 16.99
C THR A 1 8.47 -6.38 17.12
N CYS A 2 8.17 -5.71 16.01
CA CYS A 2 7.61 -4.34 16.03
C CYS A 2 6.30 -4.18 15.24
N VAL A 3 5.80 -5.27 14.64
CA VAL A 3 4.60 -5.25 13.77
C VAL A 3 3.39 -5.94 14.43
N ARG A 4 3.57 -6.56 15.60
CA ARG A 4 2.52 -7.36 16.28
C ARG A 4 1.75 -6.60 17.37
N ASP A 5 2.07 -5.33 17.62
CA ASP A 5 1.44 -4.52 18.69
C ASP A 5 0.52 -3.40 18.17
N LEU A 6 0.32 -3.27 16.86
CA LEU A 6 -0.69 -2.36 16.29
C LEU A 6 -1.95 -3.15 15.92
N ASP A 7 -2.86 -3.23 16.89
CA ASP A 7 -4.31 -3.44 16.76
C ASP A 7 -4.80 -4.58 15.83
N PRO A 8 -5.29 -5.71 16.40
CA PRO A 8 -5.86 -6.81 15.63
C PRO A 8 -7.16 -6.45 14.87
N GLN A 9 -7.64 -5.20 14.97
CA GLN A 9 -8.83 -4.69 14.29
C GLN A 9 -8.50 -3.73 13.12
N ASN A 10 -7.21 -3.50 12.82
CA ASN A 10 -6.77 -2.57 11.77
C ASN A 10 -6.66 -3.28 10.41
N ASP A 11 -7.81 -3.67 9.86
CA ASP A 11 -7.96 -4.57 8.70
C ASP A 11 -7.63 -3.94 7.33
N LEU A 12 -6.79 -2.89 7.27
CA LEU A 12 -6.40 -2.24 6.01
C LEU A 12 -4.93 -1.78 6.05
N THR A 13 -4.00 -2.74 5.93
CA THR A 13 -2.55 -2.45 5.85
C THR A 13 -2.16 -2.06 4.42
N PHE A 14 -2.49 -0.84 3.99
CA PHE A 14 -2.04 -0.34 2.69
C PHE A 14 -0.63 0.26 2.77
N LEU A 15 0.28 -0.22 1.92
CA LEU A 15 1.58 0.40 1.72
C LEU A 15 1.51 1.32 0.50
N ARG A 16 1.66 2.63 0.72
CA ARG A 16 1.68 3.65 -0.33
C ARG A 16 3.07 4.21 -0.53
N ILE A 17 3.61 4.06 -1.73
CA ILE A 17 4.93 4.58 -2.13
C ILE A 17 4.72 5.63 -3.20
N ARG A 18 5.08 6.89 -2.92
CA ARG A 18 4.98 7.99 -3.87
C ARG A 18 6.36 8.48 -4.29
N THR A 19 6.57 8.58 -5.60
CA THR A 19 7.72 9.23 -6.22
C THR A 19 7.24 10.45 -7.02
N LYS A 20 8.18 11.25 -7.56
CA LYS A 20 7.83 12.40 -8.42
C LYS A 20 7.07 11.98 -9.68
N LYS A 21 7.35 10.79 -10.22
CA LYS A 21 6.83 10.32 -11.51
C LYS A 21 5.64 9.38 -11.37
N GLN A 22 5.51 8.70 -10.22
CA GLN A 22 4.56 7.61 -10.08
C GLN A 22 4.24 7.33 -8.61
N GLU A 23 3.06 6.78 -8.39
CA GLU A 23 2.57 6.34 -7.10
C GLU A 23 2.21 4.85 -7.19
N ILE A 24 2.59 4.10 -6.17
CA ILE A 24 2.34 2.66 -6.05
C ILE A 24 1.58 2.43 -4.75
N LEU A 25 0.43 1.76 -4.84
CA LEU A 25 -0.34 1.32 -3.68
C LEU A 25 -0.32 -0.21 -3.64
N VAL A 26 0.04 -0.77 -2.50
CA VAL A 26 0.06 -2.21 -2.27
C VAL A 26 -0.92 -2.52 -1.14
N ALA A 27 -1.90 -3.38 -1.44
CA ALA A 27 -2.89 -3.87 -0.51
C ALA A 27 -2.79 -5.39 -0.41
N PRO A 28 -2.24 -5.95 0.69
CA PRO A 28 -2.31 -7.37 0.94
C PRO A 28 -3.74 -7.76 1.35
N ASP A 29 -4.32 -8.75 0.66
CA ASP A 29 -5.51 -9.49 1.08
C ASP A 29 -5.11 -10.95 1.39
N LYS A 30 -6.01 -11.74 2.00
CA LYS A 30 -5.78 -13.12 2.43
C LYS A 30 -5.31 -14.03 1.29
N ASP A 31 -5.85 -13.82 0.10
CA ASP A 31 -5.63 -14.70 -1.05
C ASP A 31 -4.89 -14.02 -2.21
N TYR A 32 -4.82 -12.68 -2.22
CA TYR A 32 -4.22 -11.92 -3.31
C TYR A 32 -3.55 -10.64 -2.84
N LEU A 33 -2.50 -10.25 -3.56
CA LEU A 33 -1.83 -8.97 -3.37
C LEU A 33 -2.29 -8.01 -4.46
N THR A 34 -3.03 -6.96 -4.10
CA THR A 34 -3.45 -5.93 -5.05
C THR A 34 -2.36 -4.86 -5.15
N ILE A 35 -1.88 -4.60 -6.37
CA ILE A 35 -0.88 -3.57 -6.65
C ILE A 35 -1.50 -2.58 -7.64
N VAL A 36 -1.58 -1.31 -7.26
CA VAL A 36 -2.00 -0.21 -8.12
C VAL A 36 -0.78 0.60 -8.52
N LEU A 37 -0.57 0.81 -9.82
CA LEU A 37 0.40 1.77 -10.36
C LEU A 37 -0.34 2.96 -10.95
N GLN A 38 -0.06 4.14 -10.42
CA GLN A 38 -0.56 5.41 -10.96
C GLN A 38 0.62 6.22 -11.49
N ALA A 39 0.58 6.54 -12.79
CA ALA A 39 1.52 7.48 -13.38
C ALA A 39 1.08 8.91 -13.06
N ASN A 40 2.03 9.74 -12.62
CA ASN A 40 1.79 11.17 -12.50
C ASN A 40 2.23 11.82 -13.81
N GLU A 41 1.28 12.04 -14.72
CA GLU A 41 1.51 12.89 -15.89
C GLU A 41 1.61 14.34 -15.41
N GLN A 42 2.85 14.82 -15.30
CA GLN A 42 3.13 16.25 -15.12
C GLN A 42 3.06 16.85 -16.53
N HIS A 43 2.06 17.69 -16.79
CA HIS A 43 1.99 18.51 -17.99
C HIS A 43 3.14 19.53 -18.01
#